data_AF-A0A432GKK8-F1
#
_entry.id   AF-A0A432GKK8-F1
#
_cell.length_a   1.000
_cell.length_b   1.000
_cell.length_c   1.000
_cell.angle_alpha   90.00
_cell.angle_beta   90.00
_cell.angle_gamma   90.00
#
_symmetry.space_group_name_H-M   'P 1'
#
loop_
_entity.id
_entity.type
_entity.pdbx_description
1 polymer ?
#
loop_
_entity_poly.entity_id
_entity_poly.type
_entity_poly.pdbx_seq_one_letter_code
_entity_poly.pdbx_strand_id
1 'polypeptide(L)'
;MKHILILLSLLILTSPLVAQETGVLYFKKVNGKFGWFENGNDKKDWKYIGEIKNGKPNGIGVLSSTFGKYSGELKNGMQHGQGTYTYKSGRKRVGEFRKGKPWNVKSYDKNGKIETEWVKGIKLKKVAQETGVLYFKKVNGKYGWFKNGDDKKDWIYVGEIKNGKPNGTGVLSSTSGKYSGELKNGMKHGQGTYTYKSGRKRVGEFRKGKPWNVNNYDKNGKIEAAWIKGIKLKWVKGIKLKKEEAPLEEKGHTENKSYKIEPVSAELLRKTDITFISATNQVSHEIGLLAQSCGSTVIDDSSVYRLETNVPLVVPEINVDDLYNHQGIISIPN
;
A
#
# COMPACT_ATOMS: atom_id res chain seq x y z
N MET A 1 16.66 42.11 -3.06
CA MET A 1 15.69 41.41 -3.94
C MET A 1 16.45 40.32 -4.70
N LYS A 2 16.15 39.04 -4.47
CA LYS A 2 16.82 37.93 -5.18
C LYS A 2 16.03 37.64 -6.45
N HIS A 3 16.58 37.99 -7.61
CA HIS A 3 16.03 37.63 -8.91
C HIS A 3 16.14 36.10 -9.09
N ILE A 4 14.99 35.44 -9.27
CA ILE A 4 14.93 34.04 -9.70
C ILE A 4 14.99 34.05 -11.23
N LEU A 5 16.15 33.66 -11.77
CA LEU A 5 16.35 33.41 -13.20
C LEU A 5 15.73 32.04 -13.53
N ILE A 6 14.55 32.03 -14.16
CA ILE A 6 13.98 30.79 -14.71
C ILE A 6 14.55 30.63 -16.12
N LEU A 7 15.57 29.78 -16.26
CA LEU A 7 16.03 29.31 -17.56
C LEU A 7 14.92 28.47 -18.21
N LEU A 8 14.13 29.07 -19.10
CA LEU A 8 13.38 28.34 -20.10
C LEU A 8 14.40 27.82 -21.13
N SER A 9 14.79 26.55 -21.03
CA SER A 9 15.47 25.90 -22.13
C SER A 9 14.48 25.72 -23.29
N LEU A 10 14.51 26.61 -24.27
CA LEU A 10 13.92 26.36 -25.59
C LEU A 10 14.73 25.24 -26.25
N LEU A 11 14.25 24.01 -26.18
CA LEU A 11 14.65 22.98 -27.15
C LEU A 11 13.80 23.21 -28.40
N ILE A 12 14.36 23.92 -29.38
CA ILE A 12 13.82 24.01 -30.73
C ILE A 12 14.10 22.66 -31.40
N LEU A 13 13.20 21.69 -31.22
CA LEU A 13 13.16 20.49 -32.05
C LEU A 13 12.48 20.88 -33.36
N THR A 14 13.27 21.15 -34.39
CA THR A 14 12.80 21.34 -35.76
C THR A 14 12.18 20.04 -36.26
N SER A 15 10.89 19.87 -35.99
CA SER A 15 10.05 18.83 -36.58
C SER A 15 9.61 19.32 -37.96
N PRO A 16 9.44 18.43 -38.96
CA PRO A 16 8.92 18.82 -40.27
C PRO A 16 7.58 19.54 -40.10
N LEU A 17 7.43 20.63 -40.86
CA LEU A 17 6.31 21.57 -40.86
C LEU A 17 5.03 20.89 -41.37
N VAL A 18 4.49 19.95 -40.60
CA VAL A 18 3.08 19.56 -40.75
C VAL A 18 2.31 20.72 -40.14
N ALA A 19 1.60 21.47 -40.96
CA ALA A 19 0.73 22.56 -40.51
C ALA A 19 -0.18 22.02 -39.39
N GLN A 20 0.11 22.39 -38.14
CA GLN A 20 -0.76 22.06 -37.01
C GLN A 20 -1.87 23.09 -37.00
N GLU A 21 -3.10 22.62 -37.24
CA GLU A 21 -4.29 23.45 -37.09
C GLU A 21 -4.36 23.94 -35.65
N THR A 22 -4.39 25.25 -35.44
CA THR A 22 -4.64 25.83 -34.12
C THR A 22 -6.09 26.32 -34.06
N GLY A 23 -6.77 26.11 -32.94
CA GLY A 23 -8.14 26.57 -32.80
C GLY A 23 -8.68 26.52 -31.38
N VAL A 24 -9.98 26.71 -31.27
CA VAL A 24 -10.73 26.67 -30.02
C VAL A 24 -11.66 25.46 -30.02
N LEU A 25 -11.60 24.65 -28.97
CA LEU A 25 -12.51 23.52 -28.78
C LEU A 25 -13.13 23.56 -27.39
N TYR A 26 -14.36 23.09 -27.29
CA TYR A 26 -15.13 22.99 -26.08
C TYR A 26 -15.43 21.53 -25.76
N PHE A 27 -15.07 21.09 -24.56
CA PHE A 27 -15.44 19.76 -24.08
C PHE A 27 -16.76 19.86 -23.31
N LYS A 28 -17.80 19.23 -23.88
CA LYS A 28 -19.17 19.27 -23.36
C LYS A 28 -19.90 17.96 -23.63
N LYS A 29 -21.05 17.78 -22.99
CA LYS A 29 -21.94 16.63 -23.19
C LYS A 29 -23.04 17.01 -24.19
N VAL A 30 -23.17 16.24 -25.27
CA VAL A 30 -24.23 16.38 -26.28
C VAL A 30 -24.86 15.00 -26.47
N ASN A 31 -26.20 14.91 -26.41
CA ASN A 31 -26.94 13.65 -26.55
C ASN A 31 -26.39 12.50 -25.70
N GLY A 32 -26.11 12.76 -24.42
CA GLY A 32 -25.60 11.73 -23.51
C GLY A 32 -24.08 11.48 -23.58
N LYS A 33 -23.38 11.97 -24.61
CA LYS A 33 -21.97 11.66 -24.86
C LYS A 33 -21.07 12.89 -24.71
N PHE A 34 -19.93 12.71 -24.04
CA PHE A 34 -18.91 13.75 -23.96
C PHE A 34 -18.04 13.78 -25.22
N GLY A 35 -17.71 14.99 -25.70
CA GLY A 35 -16.89 15.19 -26.89
C GLY A 35 -16.31 16.60 -26.97
N TRP A 36 -15.43 16.81 -27.94
CA TRP A 36 -14.87 18.11 -28.31
C TRP A 36 -15.65 18.70 -29.47
N PHE A 37 -15.96 20.00 -29.39
CA PHE A 37 -16.76 20.72 -30.38
C PHE A 37 -16.21 22.13 -30.57
N GLU A 38 -16.33 22.72 -31.75
CA GLU A 38 -15.84 24.08 -32.04
C GLU A 38 -16.70 25.18 -31.39
N ASN A 39 -17.95 24.87 -31.07
CA ASN A 39 -18.86 25.76 -30.37
C ASN A 39 -19.03 25.37 -28.90
N GLY A 40 -19.28 26.34 -28.04
CA GLY A 40 -19.54 26.07 -26.63
C GLY A 40 -19.75 27.35 -25.83
N ASN A 41 -19.93 27.17 -24.53
CA ASN A 41 -20.14 28.26 -23.59
C ASN A 41 -18.91 28.42 -22.69
N ASP A 42 -18.22 29.56 -22.83
CA ASP A 42 -17.02 29.90 -22.06
C ASP A 42 -17.18 29.84 -20.53
N LYS A 43 -18.40 29.99 -20.02
CA LYS A 43 -18.70 29.97 -18.58
C LYS A 43 -19.01 28.56 -18.06
N LYS A 44 -19.38 27.62 -18.93
CA LYS A 44 -19.90 26.30 -18.54
C LYS A 44 -19.01 25.14 -19.01
N ASP A 45 -18.54 25.22 -20.24
CA ASP A 45 -17.83 24.13 -20.90
C ASP A 45 -16.32 24.26 -20.66
N TRP A 46 -15.58 23.15 -20.75
CA TRP A 46 -14.12 23.27 -20.69
C TRP A 46 -13.63 23.79 -22.04
N LYS A 47 -12.84 24.86 -22.01
CA LYS A 47 -12.34 25.54 -23.21
C LYS A 47 -10.88 25.19 -23.45
N TYR A 48 -10.58 24.70 -24.63
CA TYR A 48 -9.24 24.47 -25.12
C TYR A 48 -8.88 25.51 -26.18
N ILE A 49 -7.65 26.02 -26.13
CA ILE A 49 -7.06 26.88 -27.15
C ILE A 49 -5.66 26.35 -27.45
N GLY A 50 -5.40 25.96 -28.69
CA GLY A 50 -4.08 25.45 -29.09
C GLY A 50 -4.13 24.54 -30.29
N GLU A 51 -3.12 23.69 -30.43
CA GLU A 51 -2.95 22.75 -31.54
C GLU A 51 -4.04 21.66 -31.52
N ILE A 52 -4.59 21.36 -32.69
CA ILE A 52 -5.68 20.43 -32.96
C ILE A 52 -5.21 19.43 -34.00
N LYS A 53 -5.56 18.16 -33.78
CA LYS A 53 -5.42 17.09 -34.77
C LYS A 53 -6.64 16.20 -34.73
N ASN A 54 -7.26 15.98 -35.88
CA ASN A 54 -8.46 15.14 -36.03
C ASN A 54 -9.59 15.58 -35.08
N GLY A 55 -9.88 16.89 -35.02
CA GLY A 55 -10.93 17.47 -34.19
C GLY A 55 -10.72 17.36 -32.67
N LYS A 56 -9.48 17.11 -32.22
CA LYS A 56 -9.13 16.96 -30.81
C LYS A 56 -7.89 17.77 -30.44
N PRO A 57 -7.80 18.26 -29.19
CA PRO A 57 -6.57 18.86 -28.68
C PRO A 57 -5.37 17.91 -28.83
N ASN A 58 -4.33 18.35 -29.52
CA ASN A 58 -3.16 17.54 -29.81
C ASN A 58 -1.95 18.43 -30.10
N GLY A 59 -0.95 18.40 -29.23
CA GLY A 59 0.17 19.33 -29.24
C GLY A 59 0.08 20.35 -28.10
N ILE A 60 0.66 21.53 -28.27
CA ILE A 60 0.70 22.55 -27.22
C ILE A 60 -0.62 23.32 -27.15
N GLY A 61 -1.10 23.56 -25.94
CA GLY A 61 -2.24 24.44 -25.74
C GLY A 61 -2.61 24.68 -24.28
N VAL A 62 -3.75 25.34 -24.14
CA VAL A 62 -4.32 25.78 -22.87
C VAL A 62 -5.71 25.18 -22.73
N LEU A 63 -5.91 24.38 -21.68
CA LEU A 63 -7.21 23.82 -21.31
C LEU A 63 -7.71 24.49 -20.02
N SER A 64 -8.81 25.23 -20.12
CA SER A 64 -9.44 25.94 -19.00
C SER A 64 -10.77 25.28 -18.63
N SER A 65 -11.05 25.22 -17.32
CA SER A 65 -12.32 24.73 -16.78
C SER A 65 -12.72 25.54 -15.55
N THR A 66 -13.88 25.23 -14.98
CA THR A 66 -14.34 25.82 -13.71
C THR A 66 -13.44 25.47 -12.51
N PHE A 67 -12.55 24.48 -12.62
CA PHE A 67 -11.65 24.06 -11.54
C PHE A 67 -10.23 24.65 -11.63
N GLY A 68 -9.82 25.06 -12.83
CA GLY A 68 -8.45 25.52 -13.09
C GLY A 68 -8.09 25.53 -14.56
N LYS A 69 -6.82 25.84 -14.82
CA LYS A 69 -6.21 25.99 -16.14
C LYS A 69 -4.99 25.08 -16.26
N TYR A 70 -4.92 24.30 -17.33
CA TYR A 70 -3.74 23.57 -17.74
C TYR A 70 -3.09 24.27 -18.92
N SER A 71 -1.77 24.40 -18.89
CA SER A 71 -0.95 24.89 -20.00
C SER A 71 0.15 23.88 -20.25
N GLY A 72 0.24 23.34 -21.47
CA GLY A 72 1.25 22.36 -21.81
C GLY A 72 0.85 21.49 -22.99
N GLU A 73 1.47 20.32 -23.08
CA GLU A 73 1.19 19.35 -24.12
C GLU A 73 -0.12 18.59 -23.85
N LEU A 74 -0.87 18.31 -24.92
CA LEU A 74 -2.04 17.44 -24.93
C LEU A 74 -1.89 16.42 -26.05
N LYS A 75 -2.47 15.24 -25.85
CA LYS A 75 -2.55 14.20 -26.88
C LYS A 75 -3.95 13.60 -26.87
N ASN A 76 -4.63 13.68 -28.01
CA ASN A 76 -5.99 13.18 -28.19
C ASN A 76 -6.98 13.69 -27.13
N GLY A 77 -6.88 14.97 -26.77
CA GLY A 77 -7.77 15.62 -25.80
C GLY A 77 -7.38 15.43 -24.33
N MET A 78 -6.25 14.77 -24.03
CA MET A 78 -5.80 14.54 -22.65
C MET A 78 -4.45 15.20 -22.40
N GLN A 79 -4.21 15.67 -21.17
CA GLN A 79 -2.90 16.15 -20.74
C GLN A 79 -1.84 15.07 -20.99
N HIS A 80 -0.77 15.46 -21.67
CA HIS A 80 0.36 14.61 -22.05
C HIS A 80 1.65 15.43 -21.98
N GLY A 81 2.82 14.82 -22.00
CA GLY A 81 4.09 15.55 -22.05
C GLY A 81 4.26 16.53 -20.88
N GLN A 82 4.98 17.64 -21.10
CA GLN A 82 5.20 18.65 -20.07
C GLN A 82 4.02 19.61 -19.94
N GLY A 83 3.68 19.99 -18.71
CA GLY A 83 2.67 21.00 -18.47
C GLY A 83 2.58 21.52 -17.04
N THR A 84 1.78 22.57 -16.89
CA THR A 84 1.43 23.21 -15.63
C THR A 84 -0.08 23.27 -15.48
N TYR A 85 -0.61 22.63 -14.43
CA TYR A 85 -2.00 22.79 -14.00
C TYR A 85 -2.07 23.78 -12.84
N THR A 86 -2.81 24.86 -12.99
CA THR A 86 -3.07 25.87 -11.96
C THR A 86 -4.53 25.76 -11.51
N TYR A 87 -4.75 25.45 -10.24
CA TYR A 87 -6.07 25.38 -9.63
C TYR A 87 -6.55 26.78 -9.27
N LYS A 88 -7.87 27.00 -9.22
CA LYS A 88 -8.44 28.27 -8.72
C LYS A 88 -8.00 28.66 -7.31
N SER A 89 -7.63 27.66 -6.49
CA SER A 89 -7.08 27.89 -5.15
C SER A 89 -5.66 28.48 -5.13
N GLY A 90 -5.01 28.65 -6.29
CA GLY A 90 -3.61 29.07 -6.40
C GLY A 90 -2.60 27.93 -6.32
N ARG A 91 -3.03 26.71 -5.94
CA ARG A 91 -2.16 25.52 -6.03
C ARG A 91 -1.78 25.24 -7.48
N LYS A 92 -0.60 24.66 -7.70
CA LYS A 92 -0.15 24.28 -9.04
C LYS A 92 0.48 22.89 -9.07
N ARG A 93 0.34 22.19 -10.19
CA ARG A 93 1.07 20.95 -10.51
C ARG A 93 1.92 21.19 -11.73
N VAL A 94 3.21 20.92 -11.63
CA VAL A 94 4.18 21.18 -12.70
C VAL A 94 4.96 19.90 -12.98
N GLY A 95 5.05 19.53 -14.26
CA GLY A 95 5.89 18.42 -14.73
C GLY A 95 5.24 17.59 -15.83
N GLU A 96 5.60 16.32 -15.90
CA GLU A 96 5.18 15.42 -16.98
C GLU A 96 3.84 14.72 -16.69
N PHE A 97 2.90 14.77 -17.63
CA PHE A 97 1.61 14.08 -17.58
C PHE A 97 1.55 12.98 -18.64
N ARG A 98 0.84 11.89 -18.33
CA ARG A 98 0.55 10.81 -19.29
C ARG A 98 -0.91 10.40 -19.20
N LYS A 99 -1.66 10.61 -20.29
CA LYS A 99 -3.08 10.26 -20.40
C LYS A 99 -3.90 10.89 -19.25
N GLY A 100 -3.70 12.18 -19.00
CA GLY A 100 -4.40 12.92 -17.95
C GLY A 100 -3.93 12.65 -16.53
N LYS A 101 -2.91 11.81 -16.32
CA LYS A 101 -2.41 11.47 -14.98
C LYS A 101 -1.01 12.05 -14.76
N PRO A 102 -0.70 12.56 -13.55
CA PRO A 102 0.66 12.95 -13.20
C PRO A 102 1.64 11.78 -13.36
N TRP A 103 2.78 12.02 -13.99
CA TRP A 103 3.84 11.03 -14.17
C TRP A 103 5.12 11.42 -13.43
N ASN A 104 5.73 12.55 -13.79
CA ASN A 104 6.88 13.14 -13.10
C ASN A 104 6.52 14.58 -12.71
N VAL A 105 5.73 14.75 -11.65
CA VAL A 105 5.05 16.01 -11.31
C VAL A 105 5.33 16.39 -9.86
N LYS A 106 5.48 17.68 -9.59
CA LYS A 106 5.42 18.25 -8.25
C LYS A 106 4.17 19.12 -8.10
N SER A 107 3.45 18.94 -6.99
CA SER A 107 2.35 19.83 -6.57
C SER A 107 2.89 20.83 -5.57
N TYR A 108 2.49 22.08 -5.75
CA TYR A 108 2.86 23.21 -4.92
C TYR A 108 1.62 23.86 -4.33
N ASP A 109 1.72 24.31 -3.10
CA ASP A 109 0.72 25.17 -2.48
C ASP A 109 0.70 26.58 -3.12
N LYS A 110 -0.21 27.43 -2.65
CA LYS A 110 -0.34 28.82 -3.12
C LYS A 110 0.91 29.68 -2.87
N ASN A 111 1.79 29.28 -1.95
CA ASN A 111 3.01 29.98 -1.57
C ASN A 111 4.25 29.39 -2.28
N GLY A 112 4.07 28.36 -3.11
CA GLY A 112 5.18 27.70 -3.82
C GLY A 112 5.89 26.61 -3.02
N LYS A 113 5.37 26.17 -1.87
CA LYS A 113 5.91 25.02 -1.13
C LYS A 113 5.43 23.72 -1.76
N ILE A 114 6.35 22.75 -1.92
CA ILE A 114 6.00 21.43 -2.45
C ILE A 114 5.14 20.69 -1.41
N GLU A 115 3.95 20.24 -1.83
CA GLU A 115 3.02 19.45 -1.01
C GLU A 115 3.07 17.96 -1.37
N THR A 116 3.36 17.61 -2.63
CA THR A 116 3.29 16.23 -3.12
C THR A 116 4.17 16.06 -4.36
N GLU A 117 4.71 14.86 -4.53
CA GLU A 117 5.48 14.48 -5.70
C GLU A 117 4.94 13.18 -6.32
N TRP A 118 4.95 13.11 -7.65
CA TRP A 118 4.74 11.91 -8.43
C TRP A 118 6.02 11.59 -9.19
N VAL A 119 6.50 10.36 -9.04
CA VAL A 119 7.66 9.84 -9.77
C VAL A 119 7.22 8.59 -10.51
N LYS A 120 7.41 8.52 -11.84
CA LYS A 120 6.88 7.45 -12.70
C LYS A 120 5.41 7.08 -12.40
N GLY A 121 4.58 8.09 -12.14
CA GLY A 121 3.15 7.96 -11.85
C GLY A 121 2.81 7.54 -10.41
N ILE A 122 3.80 7.33 -9.54
CA ILE A 122 3.60 6.93 -8.16
C ILE A 122 3.58 8.18 -7.28
N LYS A 123 2.42 8.45 -6.67
CA LYS A 123 2.25 9.53 -5.68
C LYS A 123 3.00 9.17 -4.40
N LEU A 124 3.98 9.98 -4.01
CA LEU A 124 4.74 9.79 -2.79
C LEU A 124 4.00 10.38 -1.58
N LYS A 125 4.12 9.72 -0.42
CA LYS A 125 3.39 10.11 0.80
C LYS A 125 4.03 11.29 1.52
N LYS A 126 5.34 11.48 1.37
CA LYS A 126 6.10 12.55 2.01
C LYS A 126 7.02 13.20 0.98
N VAL A 127 7.20 14.51 1.15
CA VAL A 127 8.28 15.25 0.49
C VAL A 127 9.54 14.96 1.30
N ALA A 128 10.31 13.97 0.85
CA ALA A 128 11.58 13.63 1.47
C ALA A 128 12.71 14.50 0.89
N GLN A 129 13.86 14.48 1.58
CA GLN A 129 15.05 15.21 1.13
C GLN A 129 15.57 14.71 -0.22
N GLU A 130 15.45 13.40 -0.48
CA GLU A 130 15.79 12.78 -1.76
C GLU A 130 14.75 11.71 -2.12
N THR A 131 14.18 11.82 -3.32
CA THR A 131 13.25 10.86 -3.92
C THR A 131 13.71 10.51 -5.32
N GLY A 132 13.35 9.33 -5.82
CA GLY A 132 13.73 8.96 -7.17
C GLY A 132 13.45 7.52 -7.54
N VAL A 133 14.18 7.06 -8.55
CA VAL A 133 14.06 5.72 -9.12
C VAL A 133 15.40 4.99 -8.91
N LEU A 134 15.34 3.77 -8.39
CA LEU A 134 16.49 2.88 -8.29
C LEU A 134 16.13 1.52 -8.86
N TYR A 135 17.10 0.89 -9.51
CA TYR A 135 17.00 -0.42 -10.12
C TYR A 135 17.83 -1.42 -9.31
N PHE A 136 17.22 -2.50 -8.86
CA PHE A 136 17.92 -3.60 -8.22
C PHE A 136 18.24 -4.68 -9.25
N LYS A 137 19.53 -4.85 -9.53
CA LYS A 137 20.05 -5.73 -10.59
C LYS A 137 21.40 -6.31 -10.19
N LYS A 138 21.83 -7.35 -10.92
CA LYS A 138 23.14 -7.98 -10.77
C LYS A 138 24.14 -7.35 -11.74
N VAL A 139 25.25 -6.84 -11.24
CA VAL A 139 26.38 -6.30 -12.03
C VAL A 139 27.65 -6.96 -11.51
N ASN A 140 28.47 -7.51 -12.41
CA ASN A 140 29.73 -8.20 -12.06
C ASN A 140 29.57 -9.22 -10.92
N GLY A 141 28.54 -10.08 -11.01
CA GLY A 141 28.31 -11.12 -10.00
C GLY A 141 27.56 -10.65 -8.74
N LYS A 142 27.44 -9.34 -8.49
CA LYS A 142 26.90 -8.79 -7.23
C LYS A 142 25.59 -8.05 -7.46
N TYR A 143 24.61 -8.30 -6.59
CA TYR A 143 23.36 -7.53 -6.57
C TYR A 143 23.54 -6.18 -5.88
N GLY A 144 22.94 -5.13 -6.44
CA GLY A 144 23.00 -3.78 -5.90
C GLY A 144 21.88 -2.88 -6.43
N TRP A 145 21.78 -1.69 -5.85
CA TRP A 145 20.87 -0.63 -6.28
C TRP A 145 21.62 0.35 -7.19
N PHE A 146 21.02 0.71 -8.32
CA PHE A 146 21.62 1.56 -9.35
C PHE A 146 20.62 2.58 -9.86
N LYS A 147 21.07 3.76 -10.30
CA LYS A 147 20.20 4.79 -10.88
C LYS A 147 19.70 4.44 -12.29
N ASN A 148 20.37 3.53 -12.98
CA ASN A 148 20.01 3.05 -14.31
C ASN A 148 19.59 1.58 -14.30
N GLY A 149 18.75 1.18 -15.24
CA GLY A 149 18.31 -0.21 -15.40
C GLY A 149 17.24 -0.33 -16.47
N ASP A 150 16.74 -1.54 -16.65
CA ASP A 150 15.70 -1.88 -17.60
C ASP A 150 14.36 -2.08 -16.88
N ASP A 151 13.37 -1.26 -17.24
CA ASP A 151 12.03 -1.29 -16.64
C ASP A 151 11.28 -2.63 -16.81
N LYS A 152 11.67 -3.45 -17.80
CA LYS A 152 11.02 -4.73 -18.09
C LYS A 152 11.72 -5.90 -17.40
N LYS A 153 12.99 -5.75 -17.06
CA LYS A 153 13.86 -6.83 -16.56
C LYS A 153 14.21 -6.67 -15.09
N ASP A 154 14.59 -5.47 -14.68
CA ASP A 154 15.14 -5.22 -13.36
C ASP A 154 14.02 -4.91 -12.34
N TRP A 155 14.32 -5.09 -11.05
CA TRP A 155 13.40 -4.66 -10.01
C TRP A 155 13.49 -3.14 -9.88
N ILE A 156 12.35 -2.46 -9.84
CA ILE A 156 12.29 -0.99 -9.84
C ILE A 156 11.74 -0.51 -8.52
N TYR A 157 12.52 0.30 -7.81
CA TYR A 157 12.07 1.07 -6.68
C TYR A 157 11.77 2.51 -7.09
N VAL A 158 10.65 3.04 -6.58
CA VAL A 158 10.28 4.44 -6.69
C VAL A 158 9.87 4.94 -5.31
N GLY A 159 10.59 5.92 -4.78
CA GLY A 159 10.32 6.46 -3.45
C GLY A 159 11.50 7.19 -2.84
N GLU A 160 11.53 7.20 -1.51
CA GLU A 160 12.54 7.89 -0.71
C GLU A 160 13.90 7.18 -0.75
N ILE A 161 14.97 7.95 -0.93
CA ILE A 161 16.34 7.46 -1.08
C ILE A 161 17.21 8.08 0.02
N LYS A 162 18.10 7.26 0.60
CA LYS A 162 19.16 7.73 1.49
C LYS A 162 20.43 6.95 1.22
N ASN A 163 21.55 7.65 1.03
CA ASN A 163 22.86 7.06 0.76
C ASN A 163 22.83 6.06 -0.43
N GLY A 164 22.15 6.44 -1.52
CA GLY A 164 22.02 5.63 -2.73
C GLY A 164 21.18 4.36 -2.60
N LYS A 165 20.42 4.20 -1.50
CA LYS A 165 19.56 3.03 -1.25
C LYS A 165 18.13 3.46 -0.93
N PRO A 166 17.12 2.61 -1.22
CA PRO A 166 15.76 2.82 -0.74
C PRO A 166 15.70 2.94 0.78
N ASN A 167 15.13 4.04 1.28
CA ASN A 167 15.03 4.32 2.71
C ASN A 167 13.87 5.29 2.97
N GLY A 168 12.87 4.86 3.73
CA GLY A 168 11.59 5.55 3.88
C GLY A 168 10.48 4.86 3.09
N THR A 169 9.45 5.60 2.68
CA THR A 169 8.29 5.03 1.97
C THR A 169 8.52 4.95 0.46
N GLY A 170 7.98 3.91 -0.17
CA GLY A 170 8.00 3.80 -1.62
C GLY A 170 7.35 2.55 -2.16
N VAL A 171 7.59 2.32 -3.44
CA VAL A 171 7.06 1.20 -4.19
C VAL A 171 8.21 0.43 -4.83
N LEU A 172 8.31 -0.86 -4.54
CA LEU A 172 9.25 -1.78 -5.19
C LEU A 172 8.47 -2.75 -6.08
N SER A 173 8.73 -2.71 -7.39
CA SER A 173 8.08 -3.54 -8.39
C SER A 173 9.06 -4.55 -8.98
N SER A 174 8.58 -5.76 -9.24
CA SER A 174 9.32 -6.83 -9.89
C SER A 174 8.43 -7.62 -10.84
N THR A 175 9.03 -8.59 -11.55
CA THR A 175 8.29 -9.53 -12.39
C THR A 175 7.33 -10.43 -11.60
N SER A 176 7.45 -10.54 -10.28
CA SER A 176 6.58 -11.37 -9.43
C SER A 176 5.45 -10.58 -8.75
N GLY A 177 5.60 -9.26 -8.61
CA GLY A 177 4.62 -8.44 -7.90
C GLY A 177 5.13 -7.05 -7.54
N LYS A 178 4.38 -6.36 -6.68
CA LYS A 178 4.66 -5.00 -6.23
C LYS A 178 4.53 -4.90 -4.72
N TYR A 179 5.53 -4.36 -4.07
CA TYR A 179 5.51 -3.93 -2.68
C TYR A 179 5.24 -2.43 -2.61
N SER A 180 4.37 -2.00 -1.69
CA SER A 180 4.14 -0.61 -1.34
C SER A 180 4.22 -0.50 0.18
N GLY A 181 5.18 0.25 0.70
CA GLY A 181 5.42 0.32 2.14
C GLY A 181 6.72 1.00 2.48
N GLU A 182 7.19 0.75 3.70
CA GLU A 182 8.45 1.26 4.21
C GLU A 182 9.64 0.36 3.79
N LEU A 183 10.78 0.99 3.55
CA LEU A 183 12.05 0.32 3.28
C LEU A 183 13.14 0.94 4.17
N LYS A 184 14.08 0.12 4.60
CA LYS A 184 15.27 0.55 5.35
C LYS A 184 16.49 -0.10 4.73
N ASN A 185 17.47 0.71 4.32
CA ASN A 185 18.72 0.26 3.69
C ASN A 185 18.51 -0.71 2.51
N GLY A 186 17.48 -0.46 1.69
CA GLY A 186 17.16 -1.28 0.52
C GLY A 186 16.33 -2.53 0.78
N MET A 187 15.92 -2.79 2.02
CA MET A 187 15.08 -3.94 2.36
C MET A 187 13.70 -3.50 2.84
N LYS A 188 12.66 -4.30 2.57
CA LYS A 188 11.31 -4.09 3.13
C LYS A 188 11.40 -4.03 4.66
N HIS A 189 10.80 -3.00 5.25
CA HIS A 189 10.80 -2.76 6.68
C HIS A 189 9.49 -2.09 7.10
N GLY A 190 9.15 -2.05 8.39
CA GLY A 190 7.94 -1.36 8.86
C GLY A 190 6.66 -1.88 8.19
N GLN A 191 5.66 -1.01 8.02
CA GLN A 191 4.37 -1.40 7.46
C GLN A 191 4.40 -1.43 5.93
N GLY A 192 3.76 -2.44 5.34
CA GLY A 192 3.59 -2.48 3.89
C GLY A 192 2.66 -3.56 3.36
N THR A 193 2.41 -3.47 2.05
CA THR A 193 1.59 -4.40 1.28
C THR A 193 2.38 -4.92 0.10
N TYR A 194 2.56 -6.24 0.02
CA TYR A 194 3.06 -6.92 -1.17
C TYR A 194 1.89 -7.53 -1.94
N THR A 195 1.66 -7.08 -3.16
CA THR A 195 0.65 -7.61 -4.08
C THR A 195 1.34 -8.46 -5.15
N TYR A 196 0.99 -9.75 -5.21
CA TYR A 196 1.49 -10.67 -6.23
C TYR A 196 0.74 -10.45 -7.55
N LYS A 197 1.35 -10.83 -8.68
CA LYS A 197 0.67 -10.84 -9.98
C LYS A 197 -0.60 -11.70 -9.99
N SER A 198 -0.66 -12.73 -9.14
CA SER A 198 -1.83 -13.59 -8.99
C SER A 198 -3.01 -12.94 -8.25
N GLY A 199 -2.89 -11.67 -7.80
CA GLY A 199 -3.89 -10.98 -6.99
C GLY A 199 -3.80 -11.25 -5.48
N ARG A 200 -3.03 -12.25 -5.05
CA ARG A 200 -2.74 -12.52 -3.63
C ARG A 200 -2.00 -11.33 -3.00
N LYS A 201 -2.16 -11.15 -1.69
CA LYS A 201 -1.52 -10.04 -0.96
C LYS A 201 -0.85 -10.52 0.31
N ARG A 202 0.16 -9.78 0.75
CA ARG A 202 0.72 -9.84 2.11
C ARG A 202 0.66 -8.45 2.69
N VAL A 203 -0.02 -8.28 3.82
CA VAL A 203 -0.23 -6.97 4.45
C VAL A 203 0.23 -7.03 5.89
N GLY A 204 1.09 -6.10 6.30
CA GLY A 204 1.52 -5.95 7.69
C GLY A 204 2.98 -5.55 7.83
N GLU A 205 3.60 -5.94 8.93
CA GLU A 205 4.94 -5.51 9.33
C GLU A 205 6.04 -6.41 8.74
N PHE A 206 7.09 -5.79 8.16
CA PHE A 206 8.28 -6.48 7.66
C PHE A 206 9.53 -6.06 8.44
N ARG A 207 10.46 -7.00 8.65
CA ARG A 207 11.77 -6.75 9.27
C ARG A 207 12.88 -7.38 8.46
N LYS A 208 13.91 -6.59 8.10
CA LYS A 208 15.06 -7.04 7.29
C LYS A 208 14.64 -7.84 6.05
N GLY A 209 13.61 -7.36 5.33
CA GLY A 209 13.08 -7.99 4.12
C GLY A 209 12.13 -9.18 4.33
N LYS A 210 11.95 -9.66 5.56
CA LYS A 210 11.11 -10.81 5.91
C LYS A 210 9.79 -10.37 6.55
N PRO A 211 8.68 -11.12 6.35
CA PRO A 211 7.43 -10.88 7.09
C PRO A 211 7.64 -11.04 8.61
N TRP A 212 7.01 -10.20 9.42
CA TRP A 212 7.06 -10.25 10.88
C TRP A 212 5.66 -10.46 11.47
N ASN A 213 4.78 -9.46 11.31
CA ASN A 213 3.36 -9.49 11.69
C ASN A 213 2.51 -9.23 10.44
N VAL A 214 2.27 -10.27 9.63
CA VAL A 214 1.73 -10.13 8.26
C VAL A 214 0.60 -11.12 8.00
N ASN A 215 -0.52 -10.63 7.50
CA ASN A 215 -1.58 -11.49 6.95
C ASN A 215 -1.37 -11.73 5.46
N ASN A 216 -1.48 -12.99 5.03
CA ASN A 216 -1.52 -13.38 3.63
C ASN A 216 -2.97 -13.54 3.20
N TYR A 217 -3.35 -12.83 2.15
CA TYR A 217 -4.69 -12.87 1.56
C TYR A 217 -4.65 -13.55 0.21
N ASP A 218 -5.66 -14.37 -0.07
CA ASP A 218 -5.93 -14.89 -1.39
C ASP A 218 -6.42 -13.76 -2.35
N LYS A 219 -6.72 -14.13 -3.60
CA LYS A 219 -7.21 -13.17 -4.61
C LYS A 219 -8.58 -12.55 -4.29
N ASN A 220 -9.37 -13.18 -3.41
CA ASN A 220 -10.71 -12.77 -3.02
C ASN A 220 -10.70 -12.00 -1.69
N GLY A 221 -9.55 -11.83 -1.06
CA GLY A 221 -9.42 -11.14 0.22
C GLY A 221 -9.64 -12.03 1.45
N LYS A 222 -9.68 -13.36 1.29
CA LYS A 222 -9.70 -14.30 2.42
C LYS A 222 -8.28 -14.53 2.93
N ILE A 223 -8.09 -14.55 4.26
CA ILE A 223 -6.80 -14.86 4.88
C ILE A 223 -6.49 -16.35 4.67
N GLU A 224 -5.32 -16.67 4.10
CA GLU A 224 -4.85 -18.04 3.83
C GLU A 224 -3.63 -18.45 4.68
N ALA A 225 -2.92 -17.47 5.24
CA ALA A 225 -1.78 -17.66 6.15
C ALA A 225 -1.53 -16.37 6.94
N ALA A 226 -0.81 -16.46 8.05
CA ALA A 226 -0.30 -15.31 8.77
C ALA A 226 1.17 -15.51 9.13
N TRP A 227 1.86 -14.43 9.43
CA TRP A 227 3.15 -14.41 10.10
C TRP A 227 2.97 -13.66 11.40
N ILE A 228 3.39 -14.25 12.52
CA ILE A 228 3.35 -13.62 13.84
C ILE A 228 4.75 -13.72 14.42
N LYS A 229 5.34 -12.58 14.79
CA LYS A 229 6.75 -12.50 15.25
C LYS A 229 7.73 -13.27 14.35
N GLY A 230 7.49 -13.27 13.03
CA GLY A 230 8.33 -13.93 12.03
C GLY A 230 8.08 -15.43 11.83
N ILE A 231 7.13 -16.04 12.54
CA ILE A 231 6.74 -17.44 12.39
C ILE A 231 5.54 -17.54 11.46
N LYS A 232 5.63 -18.38 10.42
CA LYS A 232 4.55 -18.57 9.43
C LYS A 232 3.53 -19.58 9.91
N LEU A 233 2.28 -19.16 10.01
CA LEU A 233 1.11 -19.98 10.27
C LEU A 233 0.33 -20.18 8.96
N LYS A 234 0.00 -21.42 8.58
CA LYS A 234 -0.82 -21.73 7.38
C LYS A 234 -2.20 -22.22 7.81
N TRP A 235 -3.25 -21.73 7.16
CA TRP A 235 -4.61 -22.23 7.36
C TRP A 235 -4.85 -23.43 6.45
N VAL A 236 -5.14 -24.60 7.03
CA VAL A 236 -5.50 -25.81 6.29
C VAL A 236 -7.02 -25.96 6.34
N LYS A 237 -7.67 -26.15 5.18
CA LYS A 237 -9.10 -26.48 5.12
C LYS A 237 -9.32 -27.80 5.85
N GLY A 238 -10.05 -27.77 6.97
CA GLY A 238 -10.44 -28.97 7.72
C GLY A 238 -9.29 -29.63 8.51
N ILE A 239 -8.81 -28.95 9.57
CA ILE A 239 -7.96 -29.45 10.68
C ILE A 239 -6.49 -28.96 10.67
N LYS A 240 -6.09 -28.42 11.85
CA LYS A 240 -4.76 -28.12 12.43
C LYS A 240 -3.90 -27.01 11.78
N LEU A 241 -3.56 -26.00 12.61
CA LEU A 241 -2.31 -25.24 12.48
C LEU A 241 -1.16 -26.26 12.61
N LYS A 242 -0.51 -26.63 11.51
CA LYS A 242 0.72 -27.43 11.56
C LYS A 242 1.91 -26.50 11.70
N LYS A 243 2.56 -26.53 12.87
CA LYS A 243 4.02 -26.41 12.95
C LYS A 243 4.58 -27.77 12.51
N GLU A 244 5.62 -27.78 11.70
CA GLU A 244 6.25 -29.02 11.26
C GLU A 244 7.14 -29.53 12.41
N GLU A 245 6.74 -30.64 13.09
CA GLU A 245 7.56 -31.83 13.46
C GLU A 245 6.83 -32.88 14.38
N ALA A 246 7.06 -34.18 14.06
CA ALA A 246 6.82 -35.54 14.64
C ALA A 246 5.56 -35.96 15.48
N PRO A 247 5.05 -37.22 15.36
CA PRO A 247 3.84 -37.72 16.04
C PRO A 247 4.12 -38.60 17.28
N LEU A 248 3.21 -38.63 18.28
CA LEU A 248 3.00 -39.74 19.25
C LEU A 248 1.55 -39.72 19.82
N GLU A 249 1.07 -40.89 20.25
CA GLU A 249 -0.33 -41.39 20.34
C GLU A 249 -1.09 -41.25 21.70
N GLU A 250 -2.45 -41.37 21.62
CA GLU A 250 -3.52 -41.95 22.51
C GLU A 250 -3.54 -41.73 24.06
N LYS A 251 -4.65 -41.78 24.86
CA LYS A 251 -6.06 -42.27 24.80
C LYS A 251 -6.87 -41.77 26.04
N GLY A 252 -8.22 -41.82 26.02
CA GLY A 252 -9.08 -41.80 27.25
C GLY A 252 -10.59 -41.54 27.03
N HIS A 253 -11.46 -42.40 27.57
CA HIS A 253 -12.94 -42.40 27.46
C HIS A 253 -13.65 -41.66 28.61
N THR A 254 -14.75 -40.91 28.35
CA THR A 254 -15.88 -40.67 29.29
C THR A 254 -17.16 -40.21 28.56
N GLU A 255 -18.32 -40.68 29.04
CA GLU A 255 -19.74 -40.31 28.78
C GLU A 255 -20.12 -39.66 27.43
N ASN A 256 -21.03 -40.31 26.67
CA ASN A 256 -21.51 -39.87 25.36
C ASN A 256 -22.42 -38.63 25.41
N LYS A 257 -21.89 -37.48 25.85
CA LYS A 257 -22.32 -36.18 25.35
C LYS A 257 -21.61 -35.96 24.02
N SER A 258 -22.38 -35.82 22.94
CA SER A 258 -21.79 -35.47 21.65
C SER A 258 -21.47 -33.98 21.64
N TYR A 259 -20.18 -33.65 21.62
CA TYR A 259 -19.70 -32.29 21.48
C TYR A 259 -19.38 -31.99 20.03
N LYS A 260 -19.78 -30.82 19.54
CA LYS A 260 -19.38 -30.35 18.21
C LYS A 260 -17.89 -29.99 18.27
N ILE A 261 -17.06 -30.80 17.64
CA ILE A 261 -15.63 -30.53 17.51
C ILE A 261 -15.42 -29.71 16.23
N GLU A 262 -15.01 -28.45 16.38
CA GLU A 262 -14.66 -27.60 15.24
C GLU A 262 -13.33 -26.86 15.48
N PRO A 263 -12.59 -26.52 14.40
CA PRO A 263 -11.33 -25.79 14.55
C PRO A 263 -11.55 -24.40 15.14
N VAL A 264 -10.69 -24.00 16.09
CA VAL A 264 -10.66 -22.64 16.62
C VAL A 264 -10.49 -21.65 15.48
N SER A 265 -11.33 -20.62 15.44
CA SER A 265 -11.28 -19.55 14.45
C SER A 265 -11.60 -18.21 15.10
N ALA A 266 -11.09 -17.12 14.52
CA ALA A 266 -11.41 -15.78 15.03
C ALA A 266 -12.91 -15.45 14.93
N GLU A 267 -13.66 -16.07 14.00
CA GLU A 267 -15.11 -15.90 13.94
C GLU A 267 -15.81 -16.60 15.11
N LEU A 268 -15.37 -17.81 15.45
CA LEU A 268 -15.86 -18.53 16.62
C LEU A 268 -15.53 -17.74 17.90
N LEU A 269 -14.27 -17.34 18.06
CA LEU A 269 -13.79 -16.61 19.24
C LEU A 269 -14.48 -15.25 19.43
N ARG A 270 -14.89 -14.56 18.35
CA ARG A 270 -15.70 -13.33 18.44
C ARG A 270 -17.13 -13.57 18.93
N LYS A 271 -17.61 -14.81 18.89
CA LYS A 271 -18.93 -15.25 19.38
C LYS A 271 -18.79 -16.08 20.66
N THR A 272 -17.60 -16.13 21.26
CA THR A 272 -17.30 -16.93 22.45
C THR A 272 -16.93 -16.00 23.59
N ASP A 273 -17.74 -16.00 24.66
CA ASP A 273 -17.50 -15.13 25.81
C ASP A 273 -16.28 -15.59 26.62
N ILE A 274 -16.16 -16.90 26.84
CA ILE A 274 -15.08 -17.51 27.63
C ILE A 274 -14.41 -18.64 26.84
N THR A 275 -13.09 -18.60 26.76
CA THR A 275 -12.26 -19.62 26.12
C THR A 275 -11.40 -20.32 27.17
N PHE A 276 -11.67 -21.60 27.41
CA PHE A 276 -10.79 -22.47 28.19
C PHE A 276 -9.69 -23.03 27.30
N ILE A 277 -8.44 -22.95 27.76
CA ILE A 277 -7.30 -23.52 27.04
C ILE A 277 -6.54 -24.45 27.98
N SER A 278 -6.56 -25.73 27.61
CA SER A 278 -5.72 -26.78 28.17
C SER A 278 -4.90 -27.37 27.05
N ALA A 279 -3.71 -26.83 26.85
CA ALA A 279 -2.86 -27.17 25.71
C ALA A 279 -1.38 -26.94 26.03
N THR A 280 -0.51 -27.28 25.08
CA THR A 280 0.91 -26.96 25.21
C THR A 280 1.10 -25.45 25.32
N ASN A 281 2.13 -25.00 26.06
CA ASN A 281 2.46 -23.57 26.22
C ASN A 281 2.44 -22.79 24.90
N GLN A 282 2.87 -23.41 23.80
CA GLN A 282 2.86 -22.77 22.48
C GLN A 282 1.42 -22.51 21.99
N VAL A 283 0.53 -23.49 22.09
CA VAL A 283 -0.88 -23.35 21.68
C VAL A 283 -1.59 -22.37 22.59
N SER A 284 -1.37 -22.45 23.90
CA SER A 284 -1.87 -21.51 24.90
C SER A 284 -1.48 -20.07 24.62
N HIS A 285 -0.22 -19.84 24.27
CA HIS A 285 0.24 -18.51 23.88
C HIS A 285 -0.43 -18.01 22.59
N GLU A 286 -0.50 -18.86 21.55
CA GLU A 286 -1.05 -18.47 20.25
C GLU A 286 -2.58 -18.24 20.27
N ILE A 287 -3.32 -19.17 20.87
CA ILE A 287 -4.78 -19.11 20.94
C ILE A 287 -5.25 -18.14 22.02
N GLY A 288 -4.54 -18.06 23.16
CA GLY A 288 -4.89 -17.12 24.23
C GLY A 288 -4.84 -15.66 23.75
N LEU A 289 -3.76 -15.27 23.07
CA LEU A 289 -3.68 -13.92 22.48
C LEU A 289 -4.73 -13.67 21.39
N LEU A 290 -5.04 -14.68 20.57
CA LEU A 290 -6.07 -14.55 19.54
C LEU A 290 -7.47 -14.38 20.16
N ALA A 291 -7.80 -15.18 21.16
CA ALA A 291 -9.06 -15.14 21.90
C ALA A 291 -9.23 -13.79 22.61
N GLN A 292 -8.19 -13.35 23.33
CA GLN A 292 -8.12 -12.01 23.94
C GLN A 292 -8.36 -10.90 22.90
N SER A 293 -7.68 -10.96 21.74
CA SER A 293 -7.86 -9.97 20.66
C SER A 293 -9.25 -9.99 20.02
N CYS A 294 -9.99 -11.09 20.16
CA CYS A 294 -11.35 -11.25 19.66
C CYS A 294 -12.41 -10.86 20.70
N GLY A 295 -12.00 -10.47 21.92
CA GLY A 295 -12.89 -10.11 23.02
C GLY A 295 -13.35 -11.28 23.88
N SER A 296 -12.77 -12.47 23.70
CA SER A 296 -13.05 -13.63 24.55
C SER A 296 -12.13 -13.63 25.77
N THR A 297 -12.69 -13.81 26.96
CA THR A 297 -11.91 -13.97 28.19
C THR A 297 -11.27 -15.36 28.22
N VAL A 298 -9.96 -15.41 28.33
CA VAL A 298 -9.20 -16.67 28.34
C VAL A 298 -8.97 -17.14 29.76
N ILE A 299 -9.24 -18.41 30.01
CA ILE A 299 -8.80 -19.14 31.20
C ILE A 299 -7.83 -20.20 30.72
N ASP A 300 -6.55 -20.02 31.04
CA ASP A 300 -5.45 -20.86 30.56
C ASP A 300 -4.80 -21.61 31.72
N ASP A 301 -4.72 -22.93 31.58
CA ASP A 301 -4.07 -23.78 32.57
C ASP A 301 -2.56 -23.88 32.37
N SER A 302 -2.00 -23.37 31.27
CA SER A 302 -0.60 -23.60 30.95
C SER A 302 0.33 -22.74 31.81
N SER A 303 1.61 -23.10 31.83
CA SER A 303 2.63 -22.30 32.52
C SER A 303 2.99 -21.00 31.82
N VAL A 304 2.48 -20.76 30.59
CA VAL A 304 2.97 -19.69 29.71
C VAL A 304 2.67 -18.28 30.20
N TYR A 305 1.59 -18.11 30.96
CA TYR A 305 1.16 -16.79 31.44
C TYR A 305 1.38 -16.57 32.94
N ARG A 306 1.79 -17.58 33.70
CA ARG A 306 1.87 -17.51 35.18
C ARG A 306 2.90 -16.50 35.71
N LEU A 307 3.85 -16.09 34.87
CA LEU A 307 4.88 -15.10 35.19
C LEU A 307 4.70 -13.78 34.43
N GLU A 308 3.64 -13.67 33.62
CA GLU A 308 3.36 -12.44 32.87
C GLU A 308 2.71 -11.42 33.80
N THR A 309 3.34 -10.26 33.98
CA THR A 309 2.91 -9.26 34.98
C THR A 309 1.49 -8.73 34.80
N ASN A 310 0.93 -8.87 33.59
CA ASN A 310 -0.40 -8.38 33.23
C ASN A 310 -1.44 -9.52 33.15
N VAL A 311 -1.07 -10.74 33.51
CA VAL A 311 -1.98 -11.89 33.57
C VAL A 311 -2.04 -12.38 35.01
N PRO A 312 -3.20 -12.27 35.69
CA PRO A 312 -3.32 -12.78 37.05
C PRO A 312 -3.21 -14.31 37.06
N LEU A 313 -2.52 -14.85 38.07
CA LEU A 313 -2.58 -16.26 38.43
C LEU A 313 -3.66 -16.41 39.51
N VAL A 314 -4.81 -16.96 39.15
CA VAL A 314 -5.98 -17.03 40.02
C VAL A 314 -6.14 -18.45 40.56
N VAL A 315 -6.23 -18.54 41.88
CA VAL A 315 -6.71 -19.70 42.64
C VAL A 315 -7.95 -19.21 43.39
N PRO A 316 -9.17 -19.64 43.01
CA PRO A 316 -10.41 -19.05 43.51
C PRO A 316 -10.52 -18.98 45.03
N GLU A 317 -9.97 -19.94 45.75
CA GLU A 317 -10.00 -20.03 47.22
C GLU A 317 -8.99 -19.09 47.90
N ILE A 318 -8.00 -18.57 47.15
CA ILE A 318 -6.87 -17.81 47.69
C ILE A 318 -6.94 -16.33 47.28
N ASN A 319 -7.23 -16.06 46.01
CA ASN A 319 -7.11 -14.72 45.43
C ASN A 319 -8.15 -14.45 44.33
N VAL A 320 -9.43 -14.74 44.62
CA VAL A 320 -10.55 -14.49 43.69
C VAL A 320 -10.62 -13.04 43.19
N ASP A 321 -10.23 -12.06 44.02
CA ASP A 321 -10.31 -10.64 43.66
C ASP A 321 -9.38 -10.26 42.50
N ASP A 322 -8.31 -11.04 42.26
CA ASP A 322 -7.40 -10.83 41.13
C ASP A 322 -8.09 -11.07 39.78
N LEU A 323 -9.22 -11.79 39.80
CA LEU A 323 -10.06 -11.97 38.63
C LEU A 323 -10.48 -10.60 38.05
N TYR A 324 -10.82 -9.60 38.87
CA TYR A 324 -11.31 -8.32 38.37
C TYR A 324 -10.26 -7.46 37.66
N ASN A 325 -8.98 -7.81 37.79
CA ASN A 325 -7.86 -7.08 37.19
C ASN A 325 -7.37 -7.68 35.86
N HIS A 326 -8.03 -8.74 35.37
CA HIS A 326 -7.62 -9.44 34.16
C HIS A 326 -7.75 -8.53 32.92
N GLN A 327 -6.77 -8.59 32.00
CA GLN A 327 -6.82 -7.87 30.72
C GLN A 327 -7.28 -8.77 29.56
N GLY A 328 -8.22 -9.69 29.85
CA GLY A 328 -8.73 -10.68 28.90
C GLY A 328 -8.03 -12.04 28.91
N ILE A 329 -6.99 -12.24 29.72
CA ILE A 329 -6.38 -13.56 29.99
C ILE A 329 -6.25 -13.73 31.50
N ILE A 330 -6.57 -14.92 31.99
CA ILE A 330 -6.42 -15.39 33.36
C ILE A 330 -5.63 -16.69 33.30
N SER A 331 -4.59 -16.80 34.12
CA SER A 331 -3.86 -18.06 34.29
C SER A 331 -4.32 -18.77 35.55
N ILE A 332 -4.36 -20.10 35.51
CA ILE A 332 -4.66 -20.95 36.66
C ILE A 332 -3.51 -21.93 36.92
N PRO A 333 -3.32 -22.41 38.16
CA PRO A 333 -2.39 -23.51 38.42
C PRO A 333 -2.88 -24.80 37.73
N ASN A 334 -1.95 -25.74 37.51
CA ASN A 334 -2.27 -27.09 37.05
C ASN A 334 -2.93 -27.91 38.15
#